data_AF-A0ABD0QZ00-F1
#
_entry.id   AF-A0ABD0QZ00-F1
#
_cell.length_a   1.000
_cell.length_b   1.000
_cell.length_c   1.000
_cell.angle_alpha   90.00
_cell.angle_beta   90.00
_cell.angle_gamma   90.00
#
_symmetry.space_group_name_H-M   'P 1'
#
loop_
_entity.id
_entity.type
_entity.pdbx_description
1 polymer ?
#
loop_
_entity_poly.entity_id
_entity_poly.type
_entity_poly.pdbx_seq_one_letter_code
_entity_poly.pdbx_strand_id
1 'polypeptide(L)'
;EAHSVLQGASEGTFLIRDSSHPLYMLTLSVKTGRGPTNVRIEYSLGRFRLDSSSPARSRLHLVQHYVGSRNKGEEEKPEESDHITSPAPKECAVLLKLKRPIHRPQAFPSLQHLTRL
;
A
#
# COMPACT_ATOMS: atom_id res chain seq x y z
N GLU A 1 1.61 -9.79 -13.86
CA GLU A 1 2.87 -9.10 -13.53
C GLU A 1 3.12 -8.97 -12.03
N ALA A 2 2.35 -8.18 -11.27
CA ALA A 2 2.61 -7.91 -9.84
C ALA A 2 2.75 -9.16 -8.95
N HIS A 3 1.93 -10.18 -9.20
CA HIS A 3 2.00 -11.45 -8.45
C HIS A 3 3.35 -12.15 -8.62
N SER A 4 3.91 -12.16 -9.83
CA SER A 4 5.21 -12.78 -10.12
C SER A 4 6.34 -12.05 -9.40
N VAL A 5 6.31 -10.71 -9.39
CA VAL A 5 7.31 -9.88 -8.67
C VAL A 5 7.24 -10.11 -7.16
N LEU A 6 6.05 -10.26 -6.60
CA LEU A 6 5.85 -10.44 -5.16
C LEU A 6 6.04 -11.89 -4.69
N GLN A 7 6.03 -12.88 -5.60
CA GLN A 7 6.09 -14.29 -5.23
C GLN A 7 7.35 -14.65 -4.43
N GLY A 8 8.50 -14.12 -4.84
CA GLY A 8 9.79 -14.32 -4.18
C GLY A 8 10.16 -13.23 -3.15
N ALA A 9 9.25 -12.29 -2.86
CA ALA A 9 9.54 -11.17 -1.98
C ALA A 9 9.27 -11.50 -0.50
N SER A 10 9.88 -10.71 0.39
CA SER A 10 9.63 -10.80 1.84
C SER A 10 8.21 -10.36 2.22
N GLU A 11 7.64 -10.90 3.30
CA GLU A 11 6.34 -10.47 3.81
C GLU A 11 6.33 -8.96 4.07
N GLY A 12 5.27 -8.30 3.61
CA GLY A 12 5.05 -6.88 3.67
C GLY A 12 5.76 -6.06 2.60
N THR A 13 6.38 -6.72 1.62
CA THR A 13 6.80 -6.07 0.38
C THR A 13 5.56 -5.72 -0.44
N PHE A 14 5.49 -4.50 -0.97
CA PHE A 14 4.31 -4.01 -1.69
C PHE A 14 4.66 -3.12 -2.88
N LEU A 15 3.70 -2.94 -3.77
CA LEU A 15 3.76 -1.98 -4.87
C LEU A 15 2.38 -1.39 -5.15
N ILE A 16 2.37 -0.19 -5.71
CA ILE A 16 1.15 0.44 -6.23
C ILE A 16 1.25 0.42 -7.75
N ARG A 17 0.15 0.11 -8.41
CA ARG A 17 0.04 0.04 -9.86
C ARG A 17 -1.34 0.49 -10.31
N ASP A 18 -1.50 0.68 -11.60
CA ASP A 18 -2.80 0.90 -12.21
C ASP A 18 -3.71 -0.31 -11.98
N SER A 19 -4.99 -0.03 -11.73
CA SER A 19 -5.99 -1.09 -11.67
C SER A 19 -6.38 -1.53 -13.07
N SER A 20 -6.68 -2.82 -13.20
CA SER A 20 -7.34 -3.35 -14.40
C SER A 20 -8.87 -3.24 -14.32
N HIS A 21 -9.40 -2.78 -13.18
CA HIS A 21 -10.84 -2.60 -12.99
C HIS A 21 -11.26 -1.19 -13.44
N PRO A 22 -12.30 -1.04 -14.27
CA PRO A 22 -12.66 0.25 -14.87
C PRO A 22 -13.05 1.33 -13.87
N LEU A 23 -13.58 0.95 -12.71
CA LEU A 23 -13.99 1.88 -11.65
C LEU A 23 -12.87 2.31 -10.68
N TYR A 24 -11.66 1.78 -10.82
CA TYR A 24 -10.55 2.05 -9.90
C TYR A 24 -9.32 2.48 -10.68
N MET A 25 -8.70 3.57 -10.27
CA MET A 25 -7.45 4.00 -10.91
C MET A 25 -6.27 3.18 -10.40
N LEU A 26 -6.24 2.86 -9.11
CA LEU A 26 -5.05 2.31 -8.45
C LEU A 26 -5.35 0.99 -7.74
N THR A 27 -4.31 0.17 -7.58
CA THR A 27 -4.36 -1.08 -6.84
C THR A 27 -3.06 -1.26 -6.05
N LEU A 28 -3.22 -1.63 -4.78
CA LEU A 28 -2.14 -2.05 -3.90
C LEU A 28 -1.94 -3.56 -4.06
N SER A 29 -0.75 -3.97 -4.48
CA SER A 29 -0.33 -5.37 -4.47
C SER A 29 0.67 -5.59 -3.34
N VAL A 30 0.43 -6.56 -2.46
CA VAL A 30 1.29 -6.79 -1.27
C VAL A 30 1.53 -8.28 -1.04
N LYS A 31 2.76 -8.64 -0.64
CA LYS A 31 3.11 -9.99 -0.19
C LYS A 31 2.68 -10.19 1.26
N THR A 32 1.77 -11.12 1.49
CA THR A 32 1.35 -11.56 2.83
C THR A 32 1.95 -12.92 3.17
N GLY A 33 1.79 -13.36 4.43
CA GLY A 33 2.14 -14.72 4.85
C GLY A 33 1.41 -15.81 4.07
N ARG A 34 0.21 -15.52 3.53
CA ARG A 34 -0.57 -16.44 2.67
C ARG A 34 -0.23 -16.34 1.18
N GLY A 35 0.63 -15.41 0.78
CA GLY A 35 0.95 -15.15 -0.62
C GLY A 35 0.69 -13.69 -1.03
N PRO A 36 1.00 -13.34 -2.29
CA PRO A 36 0.65 -12.04 -2.85
C PRO A 36 -0.87 -11.83 -2.91
N THR A 37 -1.33 -10.64 -2.55
CA THR A 37 -2.73 -10.24 -2.64
C THR A 37 -2.86 -8.86 -3.28
N ASN A 38 -4.06 -8.55 -3.77
CA ASN A 38 -4.38 -7.26 -4.39
C ASN A 38 -5.56 -6.62 -3.66
N VAL A 39 -5.46 -5.34 -3.39
CA VAL A 39 -6.53 -4.53 -2.81
C VAL A 39 -6.69 -3.28 -3.65
N ARG A 40 -7.91 -2.98 -4.07
CA ARG A 40 -8.18 -1.79 -4.88
C ARG A 40 -8.14 -0.54 -4.01
N ILE A 41 -7.71 0.56 -4.60
CA ILE A 41 -7.68 1.86 -3.93
C ILE A 41 -8.78 2.72 -4.53
N GLU A 42 -9.77 3.06 -3.72
CA GLU A 42 -10.80 4.04 -4.03
C GLU A 42 -10.26 5.46 -3.89
N TYR A 43 -10.76 6.35 -4.74
CA TYR A 43 -10.55 7.79 -4.61
C TYR A 43 -11.90 8.50 -4.63
N SER A 44 -12.27 9.11 -3.51
CA SER A 44 -13.50 9.89 -3.39
C SER A 44 -13.26 11.12 -2.51
N LEU A 45 -13.80 12.27 -2.92
CA LEU A 45 -13.72 13.54 -2.17
C LEU A 45 -12.29 13.90 -1.72
N GLY A 46 -11.29 13.70 -2.60
CA GLY A 46 -9.89 13.99 -2.30
C GLY A 46 -9.19 12.99 -1.35
N ARG A 47 -9.80 11.84 -1.07
CA ARG A 47 -9.29 10.85 -0.11
C ARG A 47 -9.11 9.48 -0.75
N PHE A 48 -7.98 8.86 -0.44
CA PHE A 48 -7.69 7.47 -0.80
C PHE A 48 -8.16 6.50 0.30
N ARG A 49 -8.80 5.40 -0.10
CA ARG A 49 -9.27 4.33 0.80
C ARG A 49 -9.00 2.97 0.18
N LEU A 50 -8.78 1.94 1.00
CA LEU A 50 -8.77 0.57 0.49
C LEU A 50 -10.20 0.04 0.39
N ASP A 51 -10.49 -0.64 -0.72
CA ASP A 51 -11.67 -1.49 -0.90
C ASP A 51 -11.50 -2.74 -0.01
N SER A 52 -11.65 -2.54 1.30
CA SER A 52 -11.63 -3.61 2.31
C SER A 52 -13.00 -3.71 2.96
N SER A 53 -13.54 -4.92 3.02
CA SER A 53 -14.81 -5.26 3.69
C SER A 53 -14.80 -5.05 5.21
N SER A 54 -13.67 -4.64 5.79
CA SER A 54 -13.53 -4.33 7.21
C SER A 54 -13.43 -2.81 7.42
N PRO A 55 -14.23 -2.22 8.34
CA PRO A 55 -14.22 -0.79 8.64
C PRO A 55 -12.98 -0.32 9.44
N ALA A 56 -11.98 -1.19 9.61
CA ALA A 56 -10.69 -0.81 10.20
C ALA A 56 -10.02 0.21 9.28
N ARG A 57 -10.22 1.49 9.62
CA ARG A 57 -9.80 2.73 8.94
C ARG A 57 -8.52 2.55 8.12
N SER A 58 -8.67 2.10 6.87
CA SER A 58 -7.58 1.98 5.90
C SER A 58 -7.32 3.33 5.24
N ARG A 59 -7.05 4.35 6.08
CA ARG A 59 -6.66 5.67 5.59
C ARG A 59 -5.22 5.57 5.11
N LEU A 60 -5.06 5.32 3.81
CA LEU A 60 -3.76 5.45 3.17
C LEU A 60 -3.45 6.94 3.00
N HIS A 61 -2.61 7.48 3.88
CA HIS A 61 -2.04 8.82 3.71
C HIS A 61 -0.90 8.78 2.68
N LEU A 62 -1.23 8.38 1.43
CA LEU A 62 -0.26 8.21 0.35
C LEU A 62 0.52 9.50 0.08
N VAL A 63 -0.18 10.63 0.01
CA VAL A 63 0.42 11.94 -0.25
C VAL A 63 1.36 12.37 0.89
N GLN A 64 0.96 12.13 2.14
CA GLN A 64 1.78 12.52 3.30
C GLN A 64 3.08 11.71 3.39
N HIS A 65 3.06 10.44 2.98
CA HIS A 65 4.27 9.62 2.89
C HIS A 65 5.19 10.11 1.75
N TYR A 66 4.66 10.45 0.57
CA TYR A 66 5.49 10.96 -0.53
C TYR A 66 6.12 12.33 -0.24
N VAL A 67 5.43 13.21 0.51
CA VAL A 67 5.94 14.55 0.85
C VAL A 67 6.80 14.55 2.12
N GLY A 68 6.52 13.66 3.08
CA GLY A 68 7.20 13.61 4.39
C GLY A 68 8.45 12.72 4.44
N SER A 69 8.54 11.67 3.62
CA SER A 69 9.64 10.70 3.70
C SER A 69 10.97 11.18 3.09
N ARG A 70 11.06 12.43 2.63
CA ARG A 70 12.32 13.01 2.13
C ARG A 70 13.27 13.47 3.24
N ASN A 71 12.84 13.56 4.50
CA ASN A 71 13.61 14.23 5.57
C ASN A 71 13.65 13.52 6.94
N LYS A 72 13.79 12.19 7.00
CA LYS A 72 14.22 11.56 8.28
C LYS A 72 15.24 10.46 8.04
N GLY A 73 16.50 10.83 8.27
CA GLY A 73 17.53 9.89 8.67
C GLY A 73 17.08 9.18 9.96
N GLU A 74 17.63 7.98 10.11
CA GLU A 74 17.52 7.07 11.26
C GLU A 74 17.22 7.78 12.58
N GLU A 75 16.06 7.49 13.16
CA GLU A 75 15.86 7.49 14.61
C GLU A 75 14.60 6.67 14.92
N GLU A 76 14.85 5.46 15.42
CA GLU A 76 13.83 4.60 16.01
C GLU A 76 13.25 5.29 17.26
N LYS A 77 11.95 5.56 17.26
CA LYS A 77 11.20 5.73 18.50
C LYS A 77 9.86 5.01 18.39
N PRO A 78 9.54 4.08 19.29
CA PRO A 78 8.23 3.44 19.31
C PRO A 78 7.22 4.45 19.87
N GLU A 79 6.37 5.00 19.00
CA GLU A 79 5.18 5.72 19.42
C GLU A 79 4.17 4.69 19.93
N GLU A 80 3.79 4.80 21.20
CA GLU A 80 2.79 3.99 21.89
C GLU A 80 1.49 3.93 21.08
N SER A 81 1.13 2.74 20.61
CA SER A 81 -0.20 2.49 20.06
C SER A 81 -1.16 2.21 21.22
N ASP A 82 -2.08 3.13 21.45
CA ASP A 82 -3.25 2.94 22.31
C ASP A 82 -3.85 1.55 22.12
N HIS A 83 -3.88 0.78 23.21
CA HIS A 83 -4.54 -0.51 23.29
C HIS A 83 -6.06 -0.32 23.11
N ILE A 84 -6.54 -0.51 21.88
CA ILE A 84 -7.95 -0.81 21.63
C ILE A 84 -8.02 -2.29 21.28
N THR A 85 -8.53 -3.07 22.22
CA THR A 85 -8.93 -4.47 22.08
C THR A 85 -9.73 -4.67 20.80
N SER A 86 -9.08 -5.14 19.73
CA SER A 86 -9.77 -5.48 18.49
C SER A 86 -10.53 -6.80 18.71
N PRO A 87 -11.81 -6.92 18.32
CA PRO A 87 -12.51 -8.19 18.35
C PRO A 87 -11.73 -9.18 17.49
N ALA A 88 -11.64 -10.43 17.97
CA ALA A 88 -10.87 -11.51 17.35
C ALA A 88 -10.99 -11.46 15.81
N PRO A 89 -9.86 -11.54 15.07
CA PRO A 89 -9.91 -11.57 13.62
C PRO A 89 -10.82 -12.73 13.22
N LYS A 90 -11.90 -12.42 12.49
CA LYS A 90 -12.67 -13.44 11.76
C LYS A 90 -11.64 -14.34 11.06
N GLU A 91 -11.75 -15.66 11.15
CA GLU A 91 -10.70 -16.62 10.75
C GLU A 91 -10.16 -16.45 9.31
N CYS A 92 -10.84 -15.66 8.48
CA CYS A 92 -10.44 -15.29 7.12
C CYS A 92 -9.78 -13.90 6.97
N ALA A 93 -9.64 -13.11 8.04
CA ALA A 93 -9.07 -11.76 7.96
C ALA A 93 -7.54 -11.83 7.81
N VAL A 94 -7.03 -11.32 6.69
CA VAL A 94 -5.59 -11.21 6.43
C VAL A 94 -5.12 -9.82 6.82
N LEU A 95 -4.23 -9.74 7.80
CA LEU A 95 -3.59 -8.48 8.17
C LEU A 95 -2.61 -8.05 7.07
N LEU A 96 -2.81 -6.87 6.51
CA LEU A 96 -1.92 -6.29 5.51
C LEU A 96 -0.84 -5.45 6.20
N LYS A 97 0.38 -5.97 6.21
CA LYS A 97 1.55 -5.23 6.70
C LYS A 97 2.25 -4.57 5.51
N LEU A 98 2.42 -3.26 5.51
CA LEU A 98 3.18 -2.55 4.48
C LEU A 98 4.53 -2.13 5.07
N LYS A 99 5.60 -2.81 4.64
CA LYS A 99 6.95 -2.60 5.19
C LYS A 99 7.92 -2.04 4.16
N ARG A 100 7.90 -2.60 2.94
CA ARG A 100 8.92 -2.31 1.93
C ARG A 100 8.27 -2.06 0.57
N PRO A 101 8.38 -0.85 -0.01
CA PRO A 101 7.97 -0.63 -1.38
C PRO A 101 8.93 -1.32 -2.36
N ILE A 102 8.40 -1.84 -3.46
CA ILE A 102 9.22 -2.26 -4.61
C ILE A 102 9.55 -1.01 -5.41
N HIS A 103 10.82 -0.65 -5.43
CA HIS A 103 11.35 0.35 -6.35
C HIS A 103 11.71 -0.33 -7.66
N ARG A 104 11.15 0.16 -8.77
CA ARG A 104 11.57 -0.26 -10.12
C ARG A 104 12.54 0.78 -10.68
N PRO A 105 13.86 0.56 -10.61
CA PRO A 105 14.84 1.53 -11.10
C PRO A 105 14.78 1.75 -12.62
N GLN A 106 14.15 0.85 -13.39
CA GLN A 106 13.87 1.07 -14.83
C GLN A 106 12.52 1.75 -15.11
N ALA A 107 11.70 2.00 -14.07
CA ALA A 107 10.42 2.69 -14.22
C ALA A 107 10.55 4.19 -13.95
N PHE A 108 11.70 4.80 -14.25
CA PHE A 108 11.75 6.26 -14.30
C PHE A 108 10.80 6.71 -15.40
N PRO A 109 9.82 7.56 -15.07
CA PRO A 109 8.89 8.05 -16.07
C PRO A 109 9.68 8.74 -17.19
N SER A 110 9.25 8.52 -18.43
CA SER A 110 9.83 9.24 -19.56
C SER A 110 9.69 10.74 -19.33
N LEU A 111 10.56 11.56 -19.94
CA LEU A 111 10.43 13.01 -19.89
C LEU A 111 9.02 13.47 -20.30
N GLN A 112 8.44 12.84 -21.33
CA GLN A 112 7.06 13.09 -21.76
C GLN A 112 6.04 12.87 -20.64
N HIS A 113 6.22 11.83 -19.82
CA HIS A 113 5.35 11.58 -18.67
C HIS A 113 5.54 12.63 -17.58
N LEU A 114 6.78 13.02 -17.29
CA LEU A 114 7.09 14.05 -16.30
C LEU A 114 6.52 15.43 -16.68
N THR A 115 6.54 15.79 -17.97
CA THR A 115 6.01 17.06 -18.46
C THR A 115 4.48 17.11 -18.56
N ARG A 116 3.78 16.00 -18.30
CA ARG A 116 2.31 15.93 -18.25
C ARG A 116 1.74 16.19 -16.86
N LEU A 117 2.56 16.04 -15.82
CA LEU A 117 2.20 16.30 -14.42
C LEU A 117 2.00 17.80 -14.19
#